data_AF-H3ANX0-F1
#
_entry.id   AF-H3ANX0-F1
#
_cell.length_a   1.000
_cell.length_b   1.000
_cell.length_c   1.000
_cell.angle_alpha   90.00
_cell.angle_beta   90.00
_cell.angle_gamma   90.00
#
_symmetry.space_group_name_H-M   'P 1'
#
loop_
_entity.id
_entity.type
_entity.pdbx_description
1 polymer ?
#
loop_
_entity_poly.entity_id
_entity_poly.type
_entity_poly.pdbx_seq_one_letter_code
_entity_poly.pdbx_strand_id
1 'polypeptide(L)'
;WMARLLYGFKIFMFGRTKVTAKEENGLLELLCFTIAGGCIQAWFSAPIATSAPLNDLKFLERLQKYSKINKGVTDGAIQKLLGHLWYLSEELIGLAFFDPLVPLDEKRAMLQALKEVKGSEDPLKRTKLQLSDLGVTRKPSAFVTQQT
;
A
#
# COMPACT_ATOMS: atom_id res chain seq x y z
N TRP A 1 2.19 -0.56 -12.68
CA TRP A 1 1.43 0.70 -12.52
C TRP A 1 2.37 1.90 -12.35
N MET A 2 3.39 1.81 -11.50
CA MET A 2 4.40 2.88 -11.29
C MET A 2 5.06 3.40 -12.57
N ALA A 3 5.42 2.53 -13.52
CA ALA A 3 6.05 2.96 -14.77
C ALA A 3 5.19 3.97 -15.54
N ARG A 4 3.86 3.79 -15.59
CA ARG A 4 2.95 4.72 -16.27
C ARG A 4 2.95 6.10 -15.60
N LEU A 5 3.03 6.13 -14.26
CA LEU A 5 3.15 7.36 -13.49
C LEU A 5 4.47 8.07 -13.82
N LEU A 6 5.60 7.36 -13.76
CA LEU A 6 6.92 7.91 -14.12
C LEU A 6 6.99 8.43 -15.56
N TYR A 7 6.38 7.72 -16.51
CA TYR A 7 6.31 8.20 -17.89
C TYR A 7 5.41 9.44 -18.03
N GLY A 8 4.28 9.49 -17.32
CA GLY A 8 3.45 10.69 -17.24
C GLY A 8 4.22 11.91 -16.72
N PHE A 9 5.03 11.73 -15.65
CA PHE A 9 5.95 12.76 -15.17
C PHE A 9 6.94 13.22 -16.23
N LYS A 10 7.59 12.28 -16.93
CA LYS A 10 8.54 12.61 -18.00
C LYS A 10 7.88 13.39 -19.12
N ILE A 11 6.70 12.97 -19.57
CA ILE A 11 5.93 13.64 -20.62
C ILE A 11 5.61 15.08 -20.21
N PHE A 12 5.10 15.27 -18.99
CA PHE A 12 4.76 16.58 -18.45
C PHE A 12 6.00 17.50 -18.31
N MET A 13 7.09 17.01 -17.72
CA MET A 13 8.28 17.82 -17.46
C MET A 13 9.04 18.20 -18.72
N PHE A 14 9.16 17.26 -19.68
CA PHE A 14 9.98 17.50 -20.86
C PHE A 14 9.21 18.12 -22.02
N GLY A 15 7.88 18.06 -22.02
CA GLY A 15 7.03 18.72 -23.03
C GLY A 15 7.33 18.31 -24.48
N ARG A 16 7.98 17.17 -24.70
CA ARG A 16 8.51 16.76 -26.03
C ARG A 16 7.45 16.12 -26.93
N THR A 17 6.24 15.89 -26.42
CA THR A 17 5.13 15.28 -27.15
C THR A 17 4.00 16.28 -27.29
N LYS A 18 3.30 16.27 -28.43
CA LYS A 18 2.06 17.03 -28.58
C LYS A 18 0.99 16.37 -27.71
N VAL A 19 0.50 17.09 -26.71
CA VAL A 19 -0.52 16.64 -25.77
C VAL A 19 -1.77 17.49 -26.00
N THR A 20 -2.94 16.86 -26.09
CA THR A 20 -4.22 17.57 -26.16
C THR A 20 -4.60 18.13 -24.79
N ALA A 21 -5.45 19.16 -24.73
CA ALA A 21 -5.91 19.73 -23.46
C ALA A 21 -6.56 18.68 -22.52
N LYS A 22 -7.23 17.66 -23.09
CA LYS A 22 -7.80 16.55 -22.32
C LYS A 22 -6.73 15.67 -21.69
N GLU A 23 -5.69 15.33 -22.46
CA GLU A 23 -4.56 14.53 -21.96
C GLU A 23 -3.73 15.31 -20.95
N GLU A 24 -3.56 16.62 -21.13
CA GLU A 24 -2.88 17.49 -20.17
C GLU A 24 -3.61 17.51 -18.82
N ASN A 25 -4.93 17.68 -18.82
CA ASN A 25 -5.73 17.58 -17.59
C ASN A 25 -5.60 16.20 -16.93
N GLY A 26 -5.62 15.11 -17.71
CA GLY A 26 -5.40 13.77 -17.18
C GLY A 26 -4.00 13.57 -16.59
N LEU A 27 -2.97 14.18 -17.20
CA LEU A 27 -1.61 14.18 -16.65
C LEU A 27 -1.56 14.97 -15.34
N LEU A 28 -2.16 16.15 -15.26
CA LEU A 28 -2.22 16.95 -14.03
C LEU A 28 -2.92 16.19 -12.90
N GLU A 29 -4.05 15.54 -13.16
CA GLU A 29 -4.76 14.71 -12.19
C GLU A 29 -3.87 13.57 -11.66
N LEU A 30 -3.15 12.92 -12.57
CA LEU A 30 -2.23 11.82 -12.26
C LEU A 30 -0.99 12.27 -11.47
N LEU A 31 -0.48 13.47 -11.74
CA LEU A 31 0.60 14.10 -10.99
C LEU A 31 0.13 14.48 -9.58
N CYS A 32 -1.04 15.11 -9.48
CA CYS A 32 -1.69 15.42 -8.21
C CYS A 32 -1.89 14.15 -7.37
N PHE A 33 -2.37 13.06 -7.96
CA PHE A 33 -2.48 11.77 -7.30
C PHE A 33 -1.12 11.23 -6.82
N THR A 34 -0.08 11.34 -7.65
CA THR A 34 1.25 10.82 -7.28
C THR A 34 1.84 11.55 -6.08
N ILE A 35 1.67 12.86 -6.03
CA ILE A 35 2.15 13.72 -4.95
C ILE A 35 1.26 13.56 -3.71
N ALA A 36 -0.03 13.89 -3.83
CA ALA A 36 -0.96 13.95 -2.69
C ALA A 36 -1.40 12.56 -2.19
N GLY A 37 -1.48 11.56 -3.07
CA GLY A 37 -1.74 10.17 -2.70
C GLY A 37 -0.54 9.50 -2.00
N GLY A 38 0.64 10.12 -2.00
CA GLY A 38 1.82 9.62 -1.29
C GLY A 38 2.57 8.49 -2.02
N CYS A 39 2.38 8.36 -3.33
CA CYS A 39 3.07 7.35 -4.14
C CYS A 39 4.59 7.55 -4.11
N ILE A 40 5.06 8.80 -4.15
CA ILE A 40 6.50 9.12 -4.11
C ILE A 40 7.16 8.54 -2.86
N GLN A 41 6.56 8.74 -1.68
CA GLN A 41 7.11 8.20 -0.44
C GLN A 41 7.16 6.67 -0.45
N ALA A 42 6.10 6.01 -0.95
CA ALA A 42 6.06 4.55 -1.07
C ALA A 42 7.15 4.03 -2.03
N TRP A 43 7.50 4.78 -3.07
CA TRP A 43 8.56 4.38 -4.02
C TRP A 43 9.96 4.46 -3.42
N PHE A 44 10.25 5.51 -2.65
CA PHE A 44 11.56 5.65 -1.99
C PHE A 44 11.81 4.56 -0.97
N SER A 45 10.76 4.05 -0.31
CA SER A 45 10.89 2.99 0.69
C SER A 45 10.71 1.57 0.11
N ALA A 46 10.34 1.42 -1.16
CA ALA A 46 10.13 0.13 -1.82
C ALA A 46 11.33 -0.84 -1.74
N PRO A 47 12.61 -0.38 -1.79
CA PRO A 47 13.75 -1.29 -1.64
C PRO A 47 13.91 -1.88 -0.23
N ILE A 48 13.22 -1.34 0.79
CA ILE A 48 13.36 -1.73 2.19
C ILE A 48 12.28 -2.77 2.52
N ALA A 49 12.62 -4.05 2.35
CA ALA A 49 11.68 -5.16 2.53
C ALA A 49 11.07 -5.21 3.95
N THR A 50 11.85 -4.91 4.99
CA THR A 50 11.36 -4.91 6.39
C THR A 50 10.25 -3.90 6.62
N SER A 51 10.34 -2.73 5.99
CA SER A 51 9.33 -1.67 6.11
C SER A 51 8.16 -1.84 5.13
N ALA A 52 8.23 -2.79 4.19
CA ALA A 52 7.17 -3.00 3.20
C ALA A 52 5.78 -3.18 3.84
N PRO A 53 5.59 -4.00 4.90
CA PRO A 53 4.26 -4.18 5.47
C PRO A 53 3.66 -2.89 6.04
N LEU A 54 4.44 -2.13 6.83
CA LEU A 54 3.96 -0.90 7.43
C LEU A 54 3.72 0.19 6.38
N ASN A 55 4.58 0.27 5.37
CA ASN A 55 4.47 1.25 4.30
C ASN A 55 3.20 1.04 3.47
N ASP A 56 2.90 -0.19 3.11
CA ASP A 56 1.74 -0.52 2.29
C ASP A 56 0.42 -0.26 3.05
N LEU A 57 0.38 -0.57 4.36
CA LEU A 57 -0.77 -0.24 5.22
C LEU A 57 -0.96 1.29 5.36
N LYS A 58 0.13 2.04 5.58
CA LYS A 58 0.08 3.51 5.60
C LYS A 58 -0.32 4.09 4.24
N PHE A 59 0.08 3.45 3.15
CA PHE A 59 -0.27 3.89 1.80
C PHE A 59 -1.78 3.68 1.54
N LEU A 60 -2.36 2.55 1.98
CA LEU A 60 -3.82 2.36 1.98
C LEU A 60 -4.55 3.47 2.74
N GLU A 61 -4.12 3.81 3.96
CA GLU A 61 -4.73 4.89 4.76
C GLU A 61 -4.66 6.24 4.06
N ARG A 62 -3.55 6.53 3.35
CA ARG A 62 -3.40 7.76 2.56
C ARG A 62 -4.35 7.78 1.38
N LEU A 63 -4.48 6.67 0.66
CA LEU A 63 -5.46 6.53 -0.41
C LEU A 63 -6.87 6.78 0.11
N GLN A 64 -7.25 6.20 1.26
CA GLN A 64 -8.54 6.47 1.89
C GLN A 64 -8.76 7.94 2.20
N LYS A 65 -7.74 8.67 2.68
CA LYS A 65 -7.83 10.12 2.88
C LYS A 65 -7.97 10.87 1.55
N TYR A 66 -7.25 10.45 0.52
CA TYR A 66 -7.30 11.02 -0.83
C TYR A 66 -8.63 10.76 -1.55
N SER A 67 -9.41 9.75 -1.12
CA SER A 67 -10.77 9.49 -1.65
C SER A 67 -11.69 10.72 -1.57
N LYS A 68 -11.46 11.60 -0.59
CA LYS A 68 -12.20 12.85 -0.40
C LYS A 68 -11.94 13.88 -1.50
N ILE A 69 -10.79 13.78 -2.18
CA ILE A 69 -10.38 14.66 -3.28
C ILE A 69 -10.81 14.03 -4.61
N ASN A 70 -10.47 12.76 -4.81
CA ASN A 70 -10.79 12.05 -6.04
C ASN A 70 -11.08 10.58 -5.77
N LYS A 71 -12.38 10.29 -5.61
CA LYS A 71 -12.84 8.93 -5.34
C LYS A 71 -12.57 7.98 -6.50
N GLY A 72 -12.79 8.40 -7.75
CA GLY A 72 -12.62 7.54 -8.93
C GLY A 72 -11.19 7.02 -9.09
N VAL A 73 -10.20 7.90 -8.96
CA VAL A 73 -8.78 7.52 -8.99
C VAL A 73 -8.42 6.66 -7.78
N THR A 74 -8.94 7.01 -6.61
CA THR A 74 -8.67 6.28 -5.37
C THR A 74 -9.19 4.84 -5.42
N ASP A 75 -10.43 4.63 -5.86
CA ASP A 75 -11.04 3.30 -5.92
C ASP A 75 -10.23 2.39 -6.86
N GLY A 76 -9.82 2.91 -8.02
CA GLY A 76 -8.94 2.19 -8.94
C GLY A 76 -7.55 1.89 -8.36
N ALA A 77 -6.97 2.84 -7.63
CA ALA A 77 -5.67 2.66 -6.97
C ALA A 77 -5.73 1.63 -5.85
N ILE A 78 -6.75 1.67 -4.99
CA ILE A 78 -6.94 0.72 -3.91
C ILE A 78 -7.18 -0.68 -4.48
N GLN A 79 -8.03 -0.84 -5.50
CA GLN A 79 -8.22 -2.14 -6.15
C GLN A 79 -6.91 -2.73 -6.69
N LYS A 80 -6.04 -1.90 -7.28
CA LYS A 80 -4.72 -2.35 -7.72
C LYS A 80 -3.82 -2.70 -6.55
N LEU A 81 -3.82 -1.91 -5.48
CA LEU A 81 -3.01 -2.17 -4.30
C LEU A 81 -3.44 -3.47 -3.60
N LEU A 82 -4.74 -3.71 -3.43
CA LEU A 82 -5.28 -4.96 -2.86
C LEU A 82 -4.78 -6.20 -3.62
N GLY A 83 -4.64 -6.12 -4.95
CA GLY A 83 -4.05 -7.20 -5.75
C GLY A 83 -2.55 -7.42 -5.53
N HIS A 84 -1.85 -6.46 -4.92
CA HIS A 84 -0.44 -6.53 -4.56
C HIS A 84 -0.20 -6.91 -3.10
N LEU A 85 -1.19 -6.77 -2.20
CA LEU A 85 -1.07 -7.09 -0.77
C LEU A 85 -1.15 -8.58 -0.44
N TRP A 86 -1.08 -9.46 -1.44
CA TRP A 86 -1.07 -10.91 -1.25
C TRP A 86 0.07 -11.38 -0.33
N TYR A 87 1.13 -10.57 -0.21
CA TYR A 87 2.30 -10.85 0.62
C TYR A 87 2.10 -10.47 2.10
N LEU A 88 1.00 -9.81 2.49
CA LEU A 88 0.66 -9.61 3.91
C LEU A 88 0.10 -10.91 4.51
N SER A 89 0.90 -11.98 4.46
CA SER A 89 0.63 -13.30 5.02
C SER A 89 1.30 -13.47 6.39
N GLU A 90 0.91 -14.51 7.13
CA GLU A 90 1.48 -14.84 8.46
C GLU A 90 3.01 -14.94 8.45
N GLU A 91 3.60 -15.45 7.37
CA GLU A 91 5.06 -15.59 7.25
C GLU A 91 5.75 -14.25 6.98
N LEU A 92 5.27 -13.52 5.97
CA LEU A 92 5.94 -12.32 5.45
C LEU A 92 5.67 -11.08 6.29
N ILE A 93 4.57 -11.05 7.06
CA ILE A 93 4.34 -10.00 8.06
C ILE A 93 5.41 -10.04 9.16
N GLY A 94 6.10 -11.17 9.35
CA GLY A 94 7.23 -11.28 10.27
C GLY A 94 8.36 -10.29 9.96
N LEU A 95 8.48 -9.82 8.71
CA LEU A 95 9.44 -8.78 8.33
C LEU A 95 9.24 -7.46 9.11
N ALA A 96 7.99 -7.16 9.52
CA ALA A 96 7.65 -5.97 10.28
C ALA A 96 8.26 -5.96 11.70
N PHE A 97 8.64 -7.12 12.27
CA PHE A 97 9.39 -7.16 13.54
C PHE A 97 10.73 -6.44 13.44
N PHE A 98 11.35 -6.46 12.25
CA PHE A 98 12.68 -5.89 11.99
C PHE A 98 12.62 -4.45 11.49
N ASP A 99 11.43 -3.89 11.25
CA ASP A 99 11.28 -2.49 10.86
C ASP A 99 11.49 -1.58 12.08
N PRO A 100 12.45 -0.64 12.06
CA PRO A 100 12.61 0.34 13.14
C PRO A 100 11.43 1.30 13.26
N LEU A 101 10.61 1.45 12.21
CA LEU A 101 9.45 2.35 12.20
C LEU A 101 8.18 1.73 12.80
N VAL A 102 8.19 0.42 13.09
CA VAL A 102 7.11 -0.25 13.81
C VAL A 102 7.29 0.00 15.31
N PRO A 103 6.32 0.64 15.99
CA PRO A 103 6.42 0.93 17.42
C PRO A 103 6.61 -0.33 18.27
N LEU A 104 7.30 -0.21 19.41
CA LEU A 104 7.56 -1.35 20.29
C LEU A 104 6.27 -2.02 20.78
N ASP A 105 5.23 -1.24 21.08
CA ASP A 105 3.94 -1.78 21.51
C ASP A 105 3.24 -2.57 20.39
N GLU A 106 3.44 -2.17 19.14
CA GLU A 106 2.95 -2.94 17.98
C GLU A 106 3.71 -4.26 17.84
N LYS A 107 5.03 -4.25 18.02
CA LYS A 107 5.84 -5.49 18.02
C LYS A 107 5.42 -6.43 19.16
N ARG A 108 5.10 -5.88 20.34
CA ARG A 108 4.56 -6.66 21.47
C ARG A 108 3.19 -7.27 21.13
N ALA A 109 2.31 -6.51 20.48
CA ALA A 109 1.01 -7.01 20.02
C ALA A 109 1.16 -8.12 18.97
N MET A 110 2.10 -7.98 18.02
CA MET A 110 2.43 -9.05 17.07
C MET A 110 2.93 -10.31 17.79
N LEU A 111 3.81 -10.19 18.79
CA LEU A 111 4.30 -11.31 19.58
C LEU A 111 3.18 -11.98 20.40
N GLN A 112 2.26 -11.18 20.95
CA GLN A 112 1.12 -11.71 21.68
C GLN A 112 0.21 -12.52 20.76
N ALA A 113 -0.09 -12.01 19.56
CA ALA A 113 -0.86 -12.73 18.56
C ALA A 113 -0.23 -14.10 18.24
N LEU A 114 1.10 -14.15 17.99
CA LEU A 114 1.82 -15.41 17.75
C LEU A 114 1.68 -16.44 18.88
N LYS A 115 1.54 -15.99 20.13
CA LYS A 115 1.40 -16.89 21.30
C LYS A 115 -0.02 -17.41 21.46
N GLU A 116 -1.00 -16.59 21.11
CA GLU A 116 -2.43 -16.88 21.33
C GLU A 116 -3.00 -17.77 20.22
N VAL A 117 -2.54 -17.62 18.98
CA VAL A 117 -3.06 -18.38 17.84
C VAL A 117 -1.95 -19.24 17.27
N LYS A 118 -2.19 -20.55 17.26
CA LYS A 118 -1.30 -21.51 16.62
C LYS A 118 -1.43 -21.35 15.10
N GLY A 119 -0.31 -21.13 14.41
CA GLY A 119 -0.28 -21.05 12.95
C GLY A 119 -0.75 -22.35 12.29
N SER A 120 -1.18 -22.23 11.03
CA SER A 120 -1.49 -23.40 10.19
C SER A 120 -0.21 -24.08 9.71
N GLU A 121 -0.20 -25.40 9.60
CA GLU A 121 0.88 -26.15 8.92
C GLU A 121 0.90 -25.88 7.40
N ASP A 122 -0.25 -25.47 6.83
CA ASP A 122 -0.39 -25.02 5.44
C ASP A 122 -1.09 -23.65 5.44
N PRO A 123 -0.35 -22.56 5.70
CA PRO A 123 -0.91 -21.22 5.72
C PRO A 123 -1.24 -20.75 4.30
N LEU A 124 -2.21 -19.84 4.19
CA LEU A 124 -2.57 -19.29 2.90
C LEU A 124 -1.41 -18.46 2.33
N LYS A 125 -0.87 -18.91 1.19
CA LYS A 125 0.23 -18.24 0.48
C LYS A 125 -0.13 -16.84 -0.01
N ARG A 126 -1.44 -16.53 -0.11
CA ARG A 126 -1.96 -15.24 -0.58
C ARG A 126 -3.21 -14.84 0.19
N THR A 127 -3.07 -13.81 1.00
CA THR A 127 -4.18 -13.16 1.71
C THR A 127 -5.16 -12.54 0.71
N LYS A 128 -6.47 -12.78 0.88
CA LYS A 128 -7.52 -12.13 0.09
C LYS A 128 -8.09 -10.95 0.87
N LEU A 129 -7.56 -9.76 0.61
CA LEU A 129 -8.11 -8.52 1.17
C LEU A 129 -9.15 -7.92 0.22
N GLN A 130 -10.32 -7.58 0.75
CA GLN A 130 -11.38 -6.87 0.04
C GLN A 130 -11.50 -5.42 0.50
N LEU A 131 -12.20 -4.61 -0.29
CA LEU A 131 -12.41 -3.19 0.01
C LEU A 131 -13.20 -2.98 1.32
N SER A 132 -14.13 -3.89 1.63
CA SER A 132 -14.88 -3.94 2.89
C SER A 132 -13.96 -4.06 4.11
N ASP A 133 -12.82 -4.71 3.92
CA ASP A 133 -11.90 -5.09 4.99
C ASP A 133 -11.01 -3.91 5.41
N LEU A 134 -11.01 -2.83 4.62
CA LEU A 134 -10.17 -1.64 4.80
C LEU A 134 -10.77 -0.58 5.73
N GLY A 135 -12.03 -0.71 6.17
CA GLY A 135 -12.72 0.31 6.99
C GLY A 135 -12.10 0.58 8.38
N VAL A 136 -11.11 -0.22 8.80
CA VAL A 136 -10.41 -0.09 10.08
C VAL A 136 -8.92 0.06 9.78
N THR A 137 -8.27 1.06 10.38
CA THR A 137 -6.80 1.22 10.40
C THR A 137 -6.15 -0.11 10.74
N ARG A 138 -5.53 -0.76 9.76
CA ARG A 138 -4.91 -2.08 9.96
C ARG A 138 -3.46 -1.90 10.36
N LYS A 139 -3.10 -2.54 11.46
CA LYS A 139 -1.72 -2.60 11.94
C LYS A 139 -1.10 -3.95 11.60
N PRO A 140 0.24 -4.07 11.57
CA PRO A 140 0.91 -5.34 11.28
C PRO A 140 0.44 -6.51 12.15
N SER A 141 0.17 -6.29 13.44
CA SER A 141 -0.34 -7.32 14.37
C SER A 141 -1.60 -8.03 13.87
N ALA A 142 -2.45 -7.35 13.11
CA ALA A 142 -3.68 -7.93 12.59
C ALA A 142 -3.45 -9.08 11.60
N PHE A 143 -2.26 -9.21 11.01
CA PHE A 143 -1.95 -10.19 9.94
C PHE A 143 -1.08 -11.35 10.41
N VAL A 144 -0.65 -11.34 11.66
CA VAL A 144 0.31 -12.30 12.21
C VAL A 144 -0.28 -13.71 12.33
N THR A 145 -1.60 -13.82 12.41
CA THR A 145 -2.31 -15.08 12.66
C THR A 145 -3.60 -15.18 11.85
N GLN A 146 -3.62 -14.55 10.66
CA GLN A 146 -4.81 -14.57 9.82
C GLN A 146 -4.98 -15.93 9.13
N GLN A 147 -5.95 -16.71 9.62
CA GLN A 147 -6.77 -17.57 8.76
C GLN A 147 -7.73 -16.72 7.92
N THR A 148 -7.23 -15.85 7.03
CA THR A 148 -8.06 -15.15 6.02
C THR A 148 -8.18 -15.95 4.74
#